data_AF-A0A091CDH5-F1
#
_entry.id   AF-A0A091CDH5-F1
#
_cell.length_a   1.000
_cell.length_b   1.000
_cell.length_c   1.000
_cell.angle_alpha   90.00
_cell.angle_beta   90.00
_cell.angle_gamma   90.00
#
_symmetry.space_group_name_H-M   'P 1'
#
loop_
_entity.id
_entity.type
_entity.pdbx_description
1 polymer ?
#
loop_
_entity_poly.entity_id
_entity_poly.type
_entity_poly.pdbx_seq_one_letter_code
_entity_poly.pdbx_strand_id
1 'polypeptide(L)'
;MLFLNHKAAADETEFFQAIQVDENDRHKTISEEHEIEGWTRFYFPGRRGKYSDFEWHWYHFSGVSKDEKSEAEGIFQIVGEGKGWAEDDEVSNEFGNFDYLMFADIDYGHEDVFEETKQWLNWFINETEIDGIRLDAVKHIKSSVINDLVNYVRAEFGEDFFFSGRILGTRY
;
A
#
# COMPACT_ATOMS: atom_id res chain seq x y z
N MET A 1 -15.70 5.54 2.73
CA MET A 1 -14.72 4.58 3.28
C MET A 1 -13.65 4.41 2.23
N LEU A 2 -12.38 4.58 2.61
CA LEU A 2 -11.25 4.54 1.70
C LEU A 2 -10.35 3.34 2.01
N PHE A 3 -9.84 2.72 0.95
CA PHE A 3 -8.91 1.59 1.00
C PHE A 3 -7.59 2.07 0.41
N LEU A 4 -6.58 2.19 1.26
CA LEU A 4 -5.28 2.74 0.93
C LEU A 4 -4.15 1.73 1.18
N ASN A 5 -4.45 0.52 1.66
CA ASN A 5 -3.43 -0.47 1.97
C ASN A 5 -2.86 -1.15 0.73
N HIS A 6 -3.72 -1.52 -0.22
CA HIS A 6 -3.35 -2.41 -1.31
C HIS A 6 -4.10 -2.08 -2.58
N LYS A 7 -3.57 -2.56 -3.71
CA LYS A 7 -4.24 -2.56 -5.01
C LYS A 7 -4.38 -3.99 -5.50
N ALA A 8 -5.52 -4.28 -6.11
CA ALA A 8 -5.90 -5.60 -6.59
C ALA A 8 -6.29 -5.56 -8.07
N ALA A 9 -6.16 -6.70 -8.75
CA ALA A 9 -6.48 -6.86 -10.16
C ALA A 9 -5.73 -5.87 -11.06
N ALA A 10 -4.39 -5.96 -11.03
CA ALA A 10 -3.53 -5.24 -11.96
C ALA A 10 -3.88 -5.60 -13.41
N ASP A 11 -3.57 -4.70 -14.33
CA ASP A 11 -3.85 -4.90 -15.76
C ASP A 11 -2.85 -5.89 -16.38
N GLU A 12 -1.61 -5.90 -15.91
CA GLU A 12 -0.53 -6.77 -16.38
C GLU A 12 0.41 -7.21 -15.23
N THR A 13 1.16 -8.29 -15.47
CA THR A 13 2.25 -8.75 -14.61
C THR A 13 3.58 -8.06 -14.96
N GLU A 14 4.49 -8.01 -13.99
CA GLU A 14 5.87 -7.56 -14.17
C GLU A 14 6.84 -8.55 -13.53
N PHE A 15 8.08 -8.58 -14.03
CA PHE A 15 9.17 -9.36 -13.44
C PHE A 15 10.02 -8.48 -12.53
N PHE A 16 10.25 -8.93 -11.29
CA PHE A 16 11.04 -8.20 -10.29
C PHE A 16 11.66 -9.16 -9.27
N GLN A 17 12.72 -8.71 -8.58
CA GLN A 17 13.37 -9.49 -7.53
C GLN A 17 12.52 -9.46 -6.25
N ALA A 18 12.37 -10.61 -5.63
CA ALA A 18 11.65 -10.75 -4.37
C ALA A 18 12.27 -11.84 -3.48
N ILE A 19 11.94 -11.79 -2.20
CA ILE A 19 12.25 -12.83 -1.21
C ILE A 19 10.94 -13.27 -0.57
N GLN A 20 10.72 -14.59 -0.47
CA GLN A 20 9.59 -15.13 0.25
C GLN A 20 9.85 -15.04 1.77
N VAL A 21 8.85 -14.59 2.54
CA VAL A 21 8.91 -14.48 4.00
C VAL A 21 7.88 -15.39 4.68
N ASP A 22 8.14 -15.73 5.94
CA ASP A 22 7.26 -16.59 6.75
C ASP A 22 5.95 -15.86 7.09
N GLU A 23 4.81 -16.51 6.83
CA GLU A 23 3.48 -15.94 7.14
C GLU A 23 3.22 -15.77 8.64
N ASN A 24 4.02 -16.40 9.51
CA ASN A 24 3.90 -16.26 10.96
C ASN A 24 4.93 -15.27 11.53
N ASP A 25 5.94 -14.87 10.75
CA ASP A 25 6.99 -13.93 11.13
C ASP A 25 7.60 -13.27 9.88
N ARG A 26 7.14 -12.07 9.53
CA ARG A 26 7.55 -11.37 8.30
C ARG A 26 9.01 -10.92 8.30
N HIS A 27 9.72 -11.00 9.43
CA HIS A 27 11.17 -10.78 9.48
C HIS A 27 11.97 -12.00 9.00
N LYS A 28 11.34 -13.17 8.96
CA LYS A 28 12.01 -14.42 8.62
C LYS A 28 11.87 -14.71 7.13
N THR A 29 12.97 -14.52 6.42
CA THR A 29 13.11 -14.94 5.02
C THR A 29 13.13 -16.48 4.93
N ILE A 30 12.36 -17.04 4.01
CA ILE A 30 12.27 -18.50 3.77
C ILE A 30 12.74 -18.91 2.37
N SER A 31 13.13 -17.95 1.52
CA SER A 31 13.81 -18.19 0.24
C SER A 31 15.07 -17.34 0.11
N GLU A 32 15.90 -17.65 -0.88
CA GLU A 32 16.88 -16.71 -1.43
C GLU A 32 16.17 -15.65 -2.30
N GLU A 33 16.84 -14.54 -2.59
CA GLU A 33 16.38 -13.55 -3.57
C GLU A 33 16.29 -14.20 -4.95
N HIS A 34 15.14 -14.06 -5.60
CA HIS A 34 14.91 -14.56 -6.94
C HIS A 34 13.89 -13.71 -7.69
N GLU A 35 13.92 -13.83 -9.02
CA GLU A 35 12.97 -13.15 -9.89
C GLU A 35 11.62 -13.88 -9.87
N ILE A 36 10.57 -13.14 -9.52
CA ILE A 36 9.17 -13.57 -9.58
C ILE A 36 8.41 -12.78 -10.65
N GLU A 37 7.24 -13.29 -11.03
CA GLU A 37 6.26 -12.58 -11.85
C GLU A 37 5.05 -12.20 -10.99
N GLY A 38 4.71 -10.91 -10.91
CA GLY A 38 3.64 -10.43 -10.03
C GLY A 38 2.72 -9.39 -10.66
N TRP A 39 1.43 -9.44 -10.31
CA TRP A 39 0.39 -8.49 -10.73
C TRP A 39 0.58 -7.10 -10.10
N THR A 40 1.35 -6.26 -10.78
CA THR A 40 1.78 -4.96 -10.23
C THR A 40 1.65 -3.80 -11.21
N ARG A 41 1.35 -4.05 -12.49
CA ARG A 41 1.18 -2.98 -13.48
C ARG A 41 -0.26 -2.51 -13.56
N PHE A 42 -0.50 -1.26 -13.16
CA PHE A 42 -1.80 -0.60 -13.31
C PHE A 42 -1.67 0.63 -14.21
N TYR A 43 -2.16 0.53 -15.44
CA TYR A 43 -2.10 1.61 -16.44
C TYR A 43 -3.49 2.12 -16.84
N PHE A 44 -4.57 1.50 -16.35
CA PHE A 44 -5.94 2.00 -16.42
C PHE A 44 -6.39 2.42 -17.84
N PRO A 45 -6.33 1.52 -18.85
CA PRO A 45 -6.56 1.86 -20.25
C PRO A 45 -7.91 2.55 -20.50
N GLY A 46 -8.93 2.18 -19.73
CA GLY A 46 -10.28 2.74 -19.84
C GLY A 46 -10.35 4.23 -19.49
N ARG A 47 -9.50 4.74 -18.58
CA ARG A 47 -9.52 6.16 -18.18
C ARG A 47 -8.75 7.07 -19.14
N ARG A 48 -7.80 6.53 -19.91
CA ARG A 48 -6.97 7.28 -20.88
C ARG A 48 -6.33 8.55 -20.27
N GLY A 49 -5.71 8.42 -19.11
CA GLY A 49 -5.08 9.54 -18.39
C GLY A 49 -6.03 10.60 -17.83
N LYS A 50 -7.35 10.35 -17.81
CA LYS A 50 -8.29 11.29 -17.18
C LYS A 50 -8.02 11.38 -15.67
N TYR A 51 -7.89 12.60 -15.16
CA TYR A 51 -7.65 12.99 -13.76
C TYR A 51 -6.23 12.76 -13.24
N SER A 52 -5.63 11.60 -13.46
CA SER A 52 -4.18 11.40 -13.31
C SER A 52 -3.65 10.45 -14.38
N ASP A 53 -2.41 10.69 -14.81
CA ASP A 53 -1.61 9.88 -15.72
C ASP A 53 -0.66 8.94 -14.97
N PHE A 54 -0.74 8.89 -13.64
CA PHE A 54 0.04 8.00 -12.80
C PHE A 54 -0.27 6.53 -13.08
N GLU A 55 0.78 5.80 -13.47
CA GLU A 55 0.76 4.35 -13.64
C GLU A 55 1.49 3.69 -12.46
N TRP A 56 0.93 2.57 -11.98
CA TRP A 56 1.54 1.83 -10.90
C TRP A 56 2.40 0.71 -11.46
N HIS A 57 3.53 0.46 -10.81
CA HIS A 57 4.51 -0.56 -11.16
C HIS A 57 5.00 -1.26 -9.89
N TRP A 58 5.68 -2.39 -10.02
CA TRP A 58 6.24 -3.16 -8.89
C TRP A 58 7.01 -2.31 -7.86
N TYR A 59 7.74 -1.29 -8.31
CA TYR A 59 8.50 -0.41 -7.43
C TYR A 59 7.63 0.59 -6.63
N HIS A 60 6.30 0.61 -6.80
CA HIS A 60 5.36 1.32 -5.93
C HIS A 60 4.77 0.43 -4.81
N PHE A 61 5.20 -0.83 -4.72
CA PHE A 61 4.69 -1.81 -3.76
C PHE A 61 5.81 -2.37 -2.88
N SER A 62 5.47 -2.82 -1.68
CA SER A 62 6.36 -3.46 -0.71
C SER A 62 6.37 -4.99 -0.88
N GLY A 63 5.24 -5.58 -1.31
CA GLY A 63 5.09 -7.01 -1.46
C GLY A 63 3.85 -7.47 -2.24
N VAL A 64 3.86 -8.75 -2.60
CA VAL A 64 2.75 -9.46 -3.28
C VAL A 64 2.49 -10.84 -2.66
N SER A 65 1.31 -11.44 -2.92
CA SER A 65 0.89 -12.72 -2.33
C SER A 65 1.18 -13.95 -3.20
N LYS A 66 1.72 -13.76 -4.42
CA LYS A 66 1.85 -14.84 -5.40
C LYS A 66 2.94 -14.53 -6.41
N ASP A 67 3.72 -15.57 -6.74
CA ASP A 67 4.55 -15.62 -7.92
C ASP A 67 3.79 -16.37 -9.03
N GLU A 68 3.38 -15.65 -10.08
CA GLU A 68 2.67 -16.21 -11.23
C GLU A 68 3.54 -17.14 -12.08
N LYS A 69 4.86 -16.96 -12.04
CA LYS A 69 5.82 -17.75 -12.82
C LYS A 69 5.90 -19.19 -12.33
N SER A 70 5.92 -19.36 -11.01
CA SER A 70 5.99 -20.67 -10.35
C SER A 70 4.66 -21.16 -9.78
N GLU A 71 3.61 -20.34 -9.84
CA GLU A 71 2.32 -20.52 -9.16
C GLU A 71 2.43 -20.64 -7.63
N ALA A 72 3.55 -20.21 -7.04
CA ALA A 72 3.75 -20.25 -5.60
C ALA A 72 2.93 -19.16 -4.91
N GLU A 73 2.12 -19.57 -3.93
CA GLU A 73 1.43 -18.68 -3.00
C GLU A 73 2.27 -18.47 -1.73
N GLY A 74 2.15 -17.28 -1.14
CA GLY A 74 2.85 -16.89 0.08
C GLY A 74 3.16 -15.40 0.06
N ILE A 75 3.99 -14.92 0.97
CA ILE A 75 4.30 -13.48 1.04
C ILE A 75 5.66 -13.25 0.42
N PHE A 76 5.68 -12.46 -0.65
CA PHE A 76 6.89 -12.10 -1.37
C PHE A 76 7.17 -10.62 -1.12
N GLN A 77 8.24 -10.34 -0.39
CA GLN A 77 8.76 -9.00 -0.19
C GLN A 77 9.57 -8.59 -1.43
N ILE A 78 9.25 -7.44 -1.99
CA ILE A 78 9.95 -6.89 -3.17
C ILE A 78 11.33 -6.38 -2.74
N VAL A 79 12.36 -6.73 -3.50
CA VAL A 79 13.73 -6.25 -3.28
C VAL A 79 14.04 -5.08 -4.20
N GLY A 80 14.64 -4.03 -3.63
CA GLY A 80 15.03 -2.82 -4.35
C GLY A 80 15.63 -1.75 -3.43
N GLU A 81 16.09 -0.65 -4.00
CA GLU A 81 16.56 0.50 -3.22
C GLU A 81 15.40 1.14 -2.46
N GLY A 82 15.59 1.37 -1.15
CA GLY A 82 14.55 1.93 -0.27
C GLY A 82 13.39 0.97 0.03
N LYS A 83 13.47 -0.30 -0.41
CA LYS A 83 12.44 -1.31 -0.16
C LYS A 83 12.60 -2.00 1.18
N GLY A 84 11.47 -2.38 1.75
CA GLY A 84 11.34 -3.07 3.01
C GLY A 84 9.90 -3.04 3.49
N TRP A 85 9.63 -3.75 4.58
CA TRP A 85 8.39 -3.52 5.32
C TRP A 85 8.46 -2.17 6.03
N ALA A 86 7.30 -1.62 6.38
CA ALA A 86 7.24 -0.54 7.34
C ALA A 86 8.01 -0.86 8.64
N GLU A 87 8.54 0.16 9.31
CA GLU A 87 9.19 -0.04 10.61
C GLU A 87 8.18 -0.60 11.62
N ASP A 88 8.63 -1.51 12.49
CA ASP A 88 7.75 -2.27 13.40
C ASP A 88 6.94 -1.37 14.35
N ASP A 89 7.49 -0.23 14.74
CA ASP A 89 6.80 0.73 15.60
C ASP A 89 5.76 1.58 14.86
N GLU A 90 5.67 1.46 13.53
CA GLU A 90 4.71 2.16 12.69
C GLU A 90 3.50 1.31 12.28
N VAL A 91 3.54 -0.01 12.48
CA VAL A 91 2.48 -0.98 12.15
C VAL A 91 2.19 -1.94 13.32
N SER A 92 1.25 -2.88 13.17
CA SER A 92 1.03 -3.92 14.19
C SER A 92 2.20 -4.92 14.21
N ASN A 93 2.70 -5.25 15.40
CA ASN A 93 3.72 -6.28 15.63
C ASN A 93 3.16 -7.73 15.57
N GLU A 94 1.88 -7.89 15.26
CA GLU A 94 1.32 -9.21 14.98
C GLU A 94 2.12 -9.87 13.84
N PHE A 95 2.53 -11.13 14.04
CA PHE A 95 3.36 -11.87 13.10
C PHE A 95 4.72 -11.22 12.77
N GLY A 96 5.35 -10.60 13.77
CA GLY A 96 6.61 -9.87 13.61
C GLY A 96 6.33 -8.46 13.11
N ASN A 97 5.88 -8.36 11.86
CA ASN A 97 5.51 -7.13 11.19
C ASN A 97 4.24 -7.36 10.34
N PHE A 98 3.19 -6.57 10.58
CA PHE A 98 1.92 -6.72 9.87
C PHE A 98 1.66 -5.61 8.85
N ASP A 99 2.68 -5.13 8.14
CA ASP A 99 2.53 -4.25 6.98
C ASP A 99 1.75 -4.97 5.87
N TYR A 100 2.27 -6.11 5.41
CA TYR A 100 1.62 -6.89 4.37
C TYR A 100 0.30 -7.53 4.82
N LEU A 101 -0.80 -7.14 4.16
CA LEU A 101 -2.12 -7.76 4.36
C LEU A 101 -2.54 -8.66 3.19
N MET A 102 -2.61 -8.13 1.96
CA MET A 102 -3.07 -8.85 0.76
C MET A 102 -2.81 -8.07 -0.54
N PHE A 103 -2.88 -8.78 -1.68
CA PHE A 103 -2.67 -8.25 -3.03
C PHE A 103 -1.32 -7.55 -3.20
N ALA A 104 -1.25 -6.46 -3.98
CA ALA A 104 -0.06 -5.63 -4.09
C ALA A 104 -0.11 -4.55 -2.99
N ASP A 105 0.75 -4.70 -2.00
CA ASP A 105 0.80 -3.86 -0.80
C ASP A 105 1.54 -2.56 -1.07
N ILE A 106 0.92 -1.41 -0.79
CA ILE A 106 1.41 -0.11 -1.25
C ILE A 106 2.62 0.34 -0.42
N ASP A 107 3.70 0.70 -1.10
CA ASP A 107 4.90 1.24 -0.44
C ASP A 107 4.78 2.76 -0.23
N TYR A 108 4.35 3.15 0.97
CA TYR A 108 4.30 4.55 1.38
C TYR A 108 5.65 5.18 1.72
N GLY A 109 6.75 4.41 1.71
CA GLY A 109 8.11 4.95 1.73
C GLY A 109 8.52 5.57 0.39
N HIS A 110 7.80 5.28 -0.70
CA HIS A 110 8.07 5.81 -2.02
C HIS A 110 7.45 7.22 -2.19
N GLU A 111 8.27 8.22 -2.52
CA GLU A 111 7.84 9.63 -2.62
C GLU A 111 6.69 9.81 -3.63
N ASP A 112 6.81 9.22 -4.82
CA ASP A 112 5.76 9.33 -5.85
C ASP A 112 4.42 8.73 -5.41
N VAL A 113 4.42 7.67 -4.60
CA VAL A 113 3.20 7.04 -4.07
C VAL A 113 2.52 7.97 -3.07
N PHE A 114 3.32 8.59 -2.19
CA PHE A 114 2.80 9.53 -1.21
C PHE A 114 2.21 10.78 -1.88
N GLU A 115 2.91 11.34 -2.87
CA GLU A 115 2.42 12.49 -3.65
C GLU A 115 1.17 12.16 -4.47
N GLU A 116 1.13 11.02 -5.17
CA GLU A 116 -0.08 10.60 -5.92
C GLU A 116 -1.26 10.39 -4.96
N THR A 117 -1.03 9.84 -3.77
CA THR A 117 -2.10 9.65 -2.78
C THR A 117 -2.69 10.98 -2.33
N LYS A 118 -1.86 12.01 -2.09
CA LYS A 118 -2.32 13.36 -1.77
C LYS A 118 -3.08 14.01 -2.92
N GLN A 119 -2.58 13.86 -4.15
CA GLN A 119 -3.27 14.36 -5.35
C GLN A 119 -4.65 13.71 -5.52
N TRP A 120 -4.71 12.39 -5.35
CA TRP A 120 -5.95 11.63 -5.41
C TRP A 120 -6.94 12.04 -4.31
N LEU A 121 -6.48 12.23 -3.06
CA LEU A 121 -7.34 12.72 -1.97
C LEU A 121 -7.91 14.10 -2.27
N ASN A 122 -7.07 15.03 -2.73
CA ASN A 122 -7.51 16.37 -3.08
C ASN A 122 -8.54 16.36 -4.22
N TRP A 123 -8.29 15.58 -5.28
CA TRP A 123 -9.26 15.42 -6.35
C TRP A 123 -10.57 14.79 -5.84
N PHE A 124 -10.48 13.71 -5.07
CA PHE A 124 -11.64 12.97 -4.60
C PHE A 124 -12.55 13.83 -3.71
N ILE A 125 -11.98 14.59 -2.78
CA ILE A 125 -12.74 15.48 -1.89
C ILE A 125 -13.38 16.61 -2.69
N ASN A 126 -12.66 17.25 -3.61
CA ASN A 126 -13.23 18.32 -4.45
C ASN A 126 -14.33 17.81 -5.40
N GLU A 127 -14.18 16.61 -5.96
CA GLU A 127 -15.16 16.04 -6.90
C GLU A 127 -16.44 15.58 -6.18
N THR A 128 -16.33 15.14 -4.94
CA THR A 128 -17.45 14.53 -4.19
C THR A 128 -18.06 15.44 -3.12
N GLU A 129 -17.38 16.53 -2.76
CA GLU A 129 -17.78 17.49 -1.74
C GLU A 129 -18.11 16.84 -0.38
N ILE A 130 -17.39 15.77 -0.02
CA ILE A 130 -17.58 15.08 1.26
C ILE A 130 -16.94 15.86 2.42
N ASP A 131 -17.52 15.73 3.61
CA ASP A 131 -17.01 16.39 4.84
C ASP A 131 -16.18 15.46 5.74
N GLY A 132 -15.93 14.23 5.31
CA GLY A 132 -15.20 13.27 6.14
C GLY A 132 -14.82 11.96 5.49
N ILE A 133 -13.76 11.36 6.03
CA ILE A 133 -13.15 10.12 5.56
C ILE A 133 -13.19 9.04 6.64
N ARG A 134 -13.53 7.83 6.23
CA ARG A 134 -13.31 6.60 7.02
C ARG A 134 -12.22 5.77 6.37
N LEU A 135 -11.07 5.63 7.01
CA LEU A 135 -9.93 4.82 6.54
C LEU A 135 -10.12 3.35 6.97
N ASP A 136 -9.99 2.42 6.04
CA ASP A 136 -9.96 0.98 6.32
C ASP A 136 -8.51 0.51 6.56
N ALA A 137 -8.34 -0.63 7.25
CA ALA A 137 -7.05 -1.31 7.47
C ALA A 137 -5.91 -0.46 8.08
N VAL A 138 -6.21 0.55 8.91
CA VAL A 138 -5.21 1.54 9.39
C VAL A 138 -4.03 0.91 10.17
N LYS A 139 -4.20 -0.29 10.74
CA LYS A 139 -3.14 -0.98 11.50
C LYS A 139 -2.00 -1.55 10.62
N HIS A 140 -2.19 -1.53 9.32
CA HIS A 140 -1.30 -2.07 8.29
C HIS A 140 -0.69 -0.96 7.42
N ILE A 141 -0.93 0.31 7.79
CA ILE A 141 -0.35 1.47 7.10
C ILE A 141 0.44 2.22 8.16
N LYS A 142 1.65 2.67 7.82
CA LYS A 142 2.50 3.48 8.69
C LYS A 142 1.70 4.59 9.37
N SER A 143 1.73 4.62 10.70
CA SER A 143 0.99 5.62 11.47
C SER A 143 1.41 7.07 11.15
N SER A 144 2.69 7.29 10.84
CA SER A 144 3.24 8.56 10.37
C SER A 144 2.58 9.02 9.06
N VAL A 145 2.51 8.13 8.07
CA VAL A 145 1.85 8.39 6.78
C VAL A 145 0.39 8.77 6.98
N ILE A 146 -0.34 8.06 7.85
CA ILE A 146 -1.74 8.38 8.15
C ILE A 146 -1.85 9.78 8.77
N ASN A 147 -0.97 10.12 9.72
CA ASN A 147 -0.94 11.45 10.34
C ASN A 147 -0.65 12.54 9.30
N ASP A 148 0.30 12.31 8.41
CA ASP A 148 0.66 13.29 7.37
C ASP A 148 -0.47 13.48 6.36
N LEU A 149 -1.17 12.42 5.96
CA LEU A 149 -2.36 12.53 5.10
C LEU A 149 -3.52 13.27 5.79
N VAL A 150 -3.75 13.02 7.09
CA VAL A 150 -4.76 13.76 7.88
C VAL A 150 -4.40 15.23 7.97
N ASN A 151 -3.14 15.56 8.27
CA ASN A 151 -2.65 16.93 8.36
C ASN A 151 -2.78 17.65 7.02
N TYR A 152 -2.43 16.97 5.92
CA TYR A 152 -2.60 17.49 4.57
C TYR A 152 -4.07 17.83 4.27
N VAL A 153 -4.99 16.90 4.50
CA VAL A 153 -6.42 17.13 4.23
C VAL A 153 -6.97 18.27 5.09
N ARG A 154 -6.61 18.35 6.37
CA ARG A 154 -7.07 19.45 7.23
C ARG A 154 -6.50 20.80 6.82
N ALA A 155 -5.26 20.85 6.35
CA ALA A 155 -4.66 22.07 5.83
C ALA A 155 -5.41 22.58 4.58
N GLU A 156 -5.81 21.69 3.67
CA GLU A 156 -6.49 22.05 2.42
C GLU A 156 -8.00 22.29 2.57
N PHE A 157 -8.68 21.50 3.40
CA PHE A 157 -10.15 21.46 3.48
C PHE A 157 -10.72 21.93 4.84
N GLY A 158 -9.86 22.25 5.80
CA GLY A 158 -10.24 22.78 7.11
C GLY A 158 -10.06 21.79 8.27
N GLU A 159 -9.75 22.33 9.45
CA GLU A 159 -9.47 21.55 10.67
C GLU A 159 -10.64 20.68 11.14
N ASP A 160 -11.87 21.07 10.82
CA ASP A 160 -13.08 20.35 11.20
C ASP A 160 -13.36 19.12 10.31
N PHE A 161 -12.55 18.87 9.27
CA PHE A 161 -12.72 17.73 8.37
C PHE A 161 -12.62 16.41 9.15
N PHE A 162 -13.67 15.59 9.07
CA PHE A 162 -13.82 14.44 9.96
C PHE A 162 -13.00 13.23 9.49
N PHE A 163 -12.29 12.59 10.41
CA PHE A 163 -11.58 11.33 10.16
C PHE A 163 -11.98 10.24 11.15
N SER A 164 -12.15 9.02 10.64
CA SER A 164 -12.28 7.81 11.45
C SER A 164 -11.47 6.68 10.84
N GLY A 165 -10.79 5.88 11.68
CA GLY A 165 -10.00 4.73 11.24
C GLY A 165 -10.61 3.41 11.71
N ARG A 166 -10.54 2.38 10.88
CA ARG A 166 -10.84 1.00 11.28
C ARG A 166 -9.54 0.30 11.69
N ILE A 167 -9.46 -0.07 12.97
CA ILE A 167 -8.42 -0.93 13.54
C ILE A 167 -9.09 -2.27 13.89
N LEU A 168 -8.66 -3.38 13.27
CA LEU A 168 -9.18 -4.73 13.54
C LEU A 168 -8.17 -5.53 14.36
N GLY A 169 -8.45 -5.75 15.65
CA GLY A 169 -7.58 -6.51 16.56
C GLY A 169 -7.84 -6.13 18.02
N THR A 170 -7.51 -7.02 18.96
CA THR A 170 -7.65 -6.75 20.40
C THR A 170 -6.55 -5.78 20.82
N ARG A 171 -6.90 -4.69 21.50
CA ARG A 171 -5.92 -3.81 22.16
C ARG A 171 -5.06 -4.63 23.12
N TYR A 172 -3.74 -4.52 23.00
CA TYR A 172 -2.79 -4.75 24.10
C TYR A 172 -1.88 -3.54 24.21
#